data_AF-A0A6S7H182-F1
#
_entry.id   AF-A0A6S7H182-F1
#
_cell.length_a   1.000
_cell.length_b   1.000
_cell.length_c   1.000
_cell.angle_alpha   90.00
_cell.angle_beta   90.00
_cell.angle_gamma   90.00
#
_symmetry.space_group_name_H-M   'P 1'
#
loop_
_entity.id
_entity.type
_entity.pdbx_description
1 polymer ?
#
loop_
_entity_poly.entity_id
_entity_poly.type
_entity_poly.pdbx_seq_one_letter_code
_entity_poly.pdbx_strand_id
1 'polypeptide(L)'
;MESCLAKAQFSKCKCSDAKYAGYVDKICYQDAELTCMNSVSSSFKRNRLGCTEQCPQPCEHHSYRYTIMTSTLTTKAKETKESKNFGDKKKDPNFKFDDNFLRVKIFYDELNLEKIVQSTYYDLQTLLGDIGGQMGLWIGISVIAVAEFGDLLISLCIVATRKSRDRKKTKSSEMEMH
;
A
#
# COMPACT_ATOMS: atom_id res chain seq x y z
N MET A 1 11.09 -0.88 -0.17
CA MET A 1 12.23 -0.64 -1.07
C MET A 1 13.55 -1.20 -0.55
N GLU A 2 13.98 -0.87 0.67
CA GLU A 2 15.25 -1.34 1.25
C GLU A 2 15.42 -2.88 1.22
N SER A 3 14.37 -3.64 1.55
CA SER A 3 14.43 -5.12 1.52
C SER A 3 14.60 -5.70 0.11
N CYS A 4 14.12 -5.02 -0.94
CA CYS A 4 14.33 -5.45 -2.34
C CYS A 4 15.79 -5.24 -2.75
N LEU A 5 16.36 -4.09 -2.39
CA LEU A 5 17.76 -3.79 -2.64
C LEU A 5 18.68 -4.78 -1.91
N ALA A 6 18.41 -5.07 -0.63
CA ALA A 6 19.14 -6.06 0.14
C ALA A 6 19.11 -7.46 -0.49
N LYS A 7 17.92 -7.94 -0.91
CA LYS A 7 17.77 -9.22 -1.62
C LYS A 7 18.52 -9.25 -2.94
N ALA A 8 18.51 -8.15 -3.69
CA ALA A 8 19.21 -8.07 -4.96
C ALA A 8 20.74 -8.05 -4.81
N GLN A 9 21.25 -7.33 -3.79
CA GLN A 9 22.67 -7.36 -3.43
C GLN A 9 23.08 -8.79 -3.07
N PHE A 10 22.29 -9.48 -2.25
CA PHE A 10 22.58 -10.86 -1.88
C PHE A 10 22.51 -11.83 -3.07
N SER A 11 21.53 -11.70 -3.96
CA SER A 11 21.41 -12.57 -5.14
C SER A 11 22.58 -12.42 -6.11
N LYS A 12 23.09 -11.20 -6.33
CA LYS A 12 24.16 -10.93 -7.30
C LYS A 12 25.56 -11.02 -6.71
N CYS A 13 25.74 -10.52 -5.48
CA CYS A 13 27.06 -10.39 -4.84
C CYS A 13 27.27 -11.39 -3.69
N LYS A 14 26.25 -12.20 -3.33
CA LYS A 14 26.26 -13.16 -2.20
C LYS A 14 26.50 -12.53 -0.83
N CYS A 15 26.44 -11.21 -0.73
CA CYS A 15 26.60 -10.43 0.50
C CYS A 15 25.77 -9.15 0.39
N SER A 16 25.55 -8.47 1.51
CA SER A 16 24.81 -7.20 1.58
C SER A 16 25.56 -6.13 2.37
N ASP A 17 25.08 -4.89 2.24
CA ASP A 17 25.53 -3.78 3.09
C ASP A 17 25.24 -4.08 4.57
N ALA A 18 26.12 -3.61 5.46
CA ALA A 18 25.96 -3.72 6.91
C ALA A 18 24.66 -3.06 7.41
N LYS A 19 24.16 -2.04 6.69
CA LYS A 19 22.84 -1.45 6.94
C LYS A 19 21.70 -2.49 6.93
N TYR A 20 21.89 -3.60 6.23
CA TYR A 20 20.89 -4.65 6.05
C TYR A 20 21.16 -5.91 6.87
N ALA A 21 22.06 -5.87 7.88
CA ALA A 21 22.42 -7.03 8.71
C ALA A 21 21.22 -7.72 9.39
N GLY A 22 20.05 -7.06 9.52
CA GLY A 22 18.81 -7.67 10.02
C GLY A 22 18.02 -8.49 8.99
N TYR A 23 18.39 -8.44 7.70
CA TYR A 23 17.67 -9.11 6.60
C TYR A 23 18.49 -10.21 5.93
N VAL A 24 19.81 -10.24 6.14
CA VAL A 24 20.75 -11.09 5.41
C VAL A 24 21.94 -11.47 6.28
N ASP A 25 22.37 -12.72 6.14
CA ASP A 25 23.32 -13.37 7.05
C ASP A 25 24.79 -12.98 6.78
N LYS A 26 25.12 -12.53 5.56
CA LYS A 26 26.50 -12.21 5.15
C LYS A 26 26.66 -10.74 4.77
N ILE A 27 27.52 -10.05 5.52
CA ILE A 27 27.96 -8.68 5.25
C ILE A 27 29.15 -8.71 4.28
N CYS A 28 29.21 -7.77 3.32
CA CYS A 28 30.36 -7.62 2.42
C CYS A 28 31.55 -6.98 3.15
N TYR A 29 32.75 -7.52 2.99
CA TYR A 29 33.98 -6.96 3.59
C TYR A 29 35.10 -6.73 2.57
N GLN A 30 35.10 -7.49 1.48
CA GLN A 30 36.17 -7.43 0.48
C GLN A 30 35.95 -6.27 -0.51
N ASP A 31 37.03 -5.62 -0.99
CA ASP A 31 36.95 -4.57 -2.03
C ASP A 31 36.28 -5.06 -3.34
N ALA A 32 36.51 -6.32 -3.70
CA ALA A 32 35.87 -6.94 -4.86
C ALA A 32 34.33 -7.05 -4.69
N GLU A 33 33.86 -7.35 -3.48
CA GLU A 33 32.43 -7.42 -3.15
C GLU A 33 31.81 -6.01 -3.14
N LEU A 34 32.57 -5.00 -2.69
CA LEU A 34 32.14 -3.59 -2.68
C LEU A 34 31.89 -3.06 -4.09
N THR A 35 32.73 -3.47 -5.06
CA THR A 35 32.55 -3.12 -6.48
C THR A 35 31.25 -3.68 -7.04
N CYS A 36 30.91 -4.93 -6.69
CA CYS A 36 29.63 -5.55 -7.05
C CYS A 36 28.44 -4.80 -6.43
N MET A 37 28.53 -4.47 -5.13
CA MET A 37 27.47 -3.75 -4.41
C MET A 37 27.20 -2.36 -5.02
N ASN A 38 28.27 -1.63 -5.39
CA ASN A 38 28.17 -0.34 -6.07
C ASN A 38 27.49 -0.47 -7.44
N SER A 39 27.81 -1.51 -8.19
CA SER A 39 27.15 -1.81 -9.47
C SER A 39 25.66 -2.07 -9.27
N VAL A 40 25.27 -2.88 -8.28
CA VAL A 40 23.85 -3.17 -7.96
C VAL A 40 23.11 -1.90 -7.51
N SER A 41 23.74 -1.06 -6.67
CA SER A 41 23.18 0.23 -6.26
C SER A 41 22.98 1.18 -7.46
N SER A 42 23.91 1.19 -8.41
CA SER A 42 23.76 1.95 -9.66
C SER A 42 22.61 1.43 -10.53
N SER A 43 22.39 0.12 -10.56
CA SER A 43 21.26 -0.48 -11.27
C SER A 43 19.95 -0.16 -10.57
N PHE A 44 19.93 -0.06 -9.24
CA PHE A 44 18.75 0.30 -8.45
C PHE A 44 18.33 1.73 -8.73
N LYS A 45 19.28 2.67 -8.71
CA LYS A 45 19.03 4.07 -9.10
C LYS A 45 18.50 4.21 -10.53
N ARG A 46 18.88 3.31 -11.43
CA ARG A 46 18.39 3.27 -12.83
C ARG A 46 17.12 2.43 -13.02
N ASN A 47 16.44 2.03 -11.94
CA ASN A 47 15.24 1.21 -11.93
C ASN A 47 15.36 -0.13 -12.71
N ARG A 48 16.58 -0.68 -12.86
CA ARG A 48 16.81 -1.93 -13.61
C ARG A 48 16.56 -3.22 -12.81
N LEU A 49 16.17 -3.10 -11.56
CA LEU A 49 15.89 -4.26 -10.68
C LEU A 49 14.41 -4.59 -10.53
N GLY A 50 13.51 -3.77 -11.08
CA GLY A 50 12.06 -4.01 -10.95
C GLY A 50 11.51 -3.86 -9.52
N CYS A 51 12.30 -3.30 -8.59
CA CYS A 51 11.88 -3.11 -7.20
C CYS A 51 10.69 -2.15 -7.05
N THR A 52 10.49 -1.25 -8.02
CA THR A 52 9.37 -0.30 -8.02
C THR A 52 8.04 -1.01 -8.28
N GLU A 53 8.01 -1.96 -9.22
CA GLU A 53 6.83 -2.78 -9.52
C GLU A 53 6.50 -3.76 -8.39
N GLN A 54 7.52 -4.29 -7.72
CA GLN A 54 7.37 -5.26 -6.63
C GLN A 54 7.03 -4.63 -5.27
N CYS A 55 7.09 -3.30 -5.15
CA CYS A 55 6.92 -2.59 -3.89
C CYS A 55 5.86 -1.49 -4.03
N PRO A 56 4.56 -1.85 -4.09
CA PRO A 56 3.49 -0.86 -4.05
C PRO A 56 3.52 -0.09 -2.73
N GLN A 57 2.91 1.10 -2.73
CA GLN A 57 2.75 1.89 -1.51
C GLN A 57 1.87 1.13 -0.50
N PRO A 58 2.23 1.12 0.79
CA PRO A 58 1.41 0.46 1.81
C PRO A 58 0.08 1.20 2.01
N CYS A 59 -0.98 0.46 2.30
CA CYS A 59 -2.31 1.02 2.57
C CYS A 59 -2.38 1.78 3.90
N GLU A 60 -1.58 1.35 4.88
CA GLU A 60 -1.46 2.00 6.18
C GLU A 60 -0.02 2.46 6.38
N HIS A 61 0.14 3.76 6.63
CA HIS A 61 1.43 4.34 6.94
C HIS A 61 1.28 5.43 8.00
N HIS A 62 2.17 5.38 9.00
CA HIS A 62 2.27 6.40 10.05
C HIS A 62 3.49 7.25 9.75
N SER A 63 3.28 8.55 9.48
CA SER A 63 4.35 9.51 9.24
C SER A 63 4.37 10.57 10.33
N TYR A 64 5.57 10.94 10.78
CA TYR A 64 5.76 11.96 11.80
C TYR A 64 6.48 13.15 11.20
N ARG A 65 5.85 14.32 11.24
CA ARG A 65 6.50 15.59 10.94
C ARG A 65 7.27 16.05 12.17
N TYR A 66 8.53 16.43 11.98
CA TYR A 66 9.38 16.91 13.05
C TYR A 66 9.99 18.26 12.68
N THR A 67 10.14 19.12 13.68
CA THR A 67 10.86 20.38 13.59
C THR A 67 12.08 20.30 14.50
N ILE A 68 13.26 20.64 13.97
CA ILE A 68 14.51 20.61 14.73
C ILE A 68 14.77 21.99 15.30
N MET A 69 14.91 22.08 16.61
CA MET A 69 15.37 23.28 17.31
C MET A 69 16.67 22.95 18.04
N THR A 70 17.67 23.80 17.84
CA THR A 70 18.98 23.68 18.50
C THR A 70 19.20 24.86 19.43
N SER A 71 19.81 24.60 20.58
CA SER A 71 20.13 25.62 21.57
C SER A 71 21.42 25.26 22.28
N THR A 72 22.25 26.26 22.59
CA THR A 72 23.45 26.07 23.40
C THR A 72 23.08 25.82 24.86
N LEU A 73 23.85 24.93 25.51
CA LEU A 73 23.61 24.64 26.92
C LEU A 73 24.05 25.83 27.78
N THR A 74 23.24 26.18 28.78
CA THR A 74 23.59 27.24 29.73
C THR A 74 24.75 26.82 30.62
N THR A 75 25.55 27.78 31.09
CA THR A 75 26.73 27.53 31.94
C THR A 75 26.40 26.71 33.19
N LYS A 76 25.35 27.08 33.93
CA LYS A 76 24.88 26.33 35.10
C LYS A 76 24.50 24.88 34.78
N ALA A 77 23.88 24.66 33.62
CA ALA A 77 23.49 23.33 33.19
C ALA A 77 24.71 22.49 32.74
N LYS A 78 25.75 23.10 32.19
CA LYS A 78 27.04 22.44 31.90
C LYS A 78 27.71 21.96 33.19
N GLU A 79 27.94 22.84 34.16
CA GLU A 79 28.60 22.51 35.44
C GLU A 79 27.87 21.41 36.22
N THR A 80 26.53 21.45 36.22
CA THR A 80 25.70 20.43 36.87
C THR A 80 25.79 19.07 36.16
N LYS A 81 25.99 19.06 34.84
CA LYS A 81 26.10 17.83 34.04
C LYS A 81 27.52 17.28 34.01
N GLU A 82 28.51 18.15 34.09
CA GLU A 82 29.92 17.80 34.21
C GLU A 82 30.25 17.22 35.60
N SER A 83 29.67 17.77 36.66
CA SER A 83 29.81 17.24 38.04
C SER A 83 29.15 15.87 38.22
N LYS A 84 28.02 15.62 37.52
CA LYS A 84 27.39 14.30 37.44
C LYS A 84 28.14 13.41 36.46
N ASN A 85 29.25 12.79 36.90
CA ASN A 85 30.09 11.84 36.16
C ASN A 85 29.36 11.08 35.03
N PHE A 86 29.35 11.67 33.82
CA PHE A 86 28.65 11.10 32.68
C PHE A 86 29.55 10.04 32.03
N GLY A 87 29.43 8.81 32.53
CA GLY A 87 30.19 7.64 32.08
C GLY A 87 31.65 7.62 32.54
N ASP A 88 32.27 6.44 32.46
CA ASP A 88 33.68 6.13 32.77
C ASP A 88 34.73 6.96 31.96
N LYS A 89 34.28 7.93 31.15
CA LYS A 89 35.10 8.65 30.16
C LYS A 89 35.75 9.93 30.66
N LYS A 90 35.62 10.27 31.95
CA LYS A 90 36.45 11.31 32.60
C LYS A 90 37.96 10.98 32.62
N LYS A 91 38.40 9.89 31.98
CA LYS A 91 39.79 9.43 31.94
C LYS A 91 40.61 10.01 30.78
N ASP A 92 40.00 10.62 29.76
CA ASP A 92 40.76 11.21 28.66
C ASP A 92 41.06 12.70 28.93
N PRO A 93 42.33 13.11 29.09
CA PRO A 93 42.70 14.49 29.42
C PRO A 93 42.40 15.50 28.30
N ASN A 94 42.08 15.04 27.08
CA ASN A 94 41.69 15.91 25.97
C ASN A 94 40.16 16.02 25.77
N PHE A 95 39.35 15.44 26.67
CA PHE A 95 37.91 15.47 26.54
C PHE A 95 37.34 16.88 26.83
N LYS A 96 36.95 17.60 25.77
CA LYS A 96 36.21 18.86 25.88
C LYS A 96 34.71 18.58 25.94
N PHE A 97 34.06 18.98 27.03
CA PHE A 97 32.62 18.76 27.22
C PHE A 97 31.78 19.43 26.12
N ASP A 98 32.16 20.63 25.68
CA ASP A 98 31.41 21.41 24.68
C ASP A 98 31.36 20.76 23.30
N ASP A 99 32.40 20.04 22.91
CA ASP A 99 32.48 19.40 21.58
C ASP A 99 31.88 17.98 21.58
N ASN A 100 31.75 17.36 22.76
CA ASN A 100 31.39 15.96 22.91
C ASN A 100 30.03 15.71 23.58
N PHE A 101 29.41 16.75 24.16
CA PHE A 101 28.13 16.63 24.85
C PHE A 101 26.96 17.08 23.97
N LEU A 102 26.04 16.16 23.68
CA LEU A 102 24.78 16.45 23.00
C LEU A 102 23.61 15.96 23.86
N ARG A 103 22.64 16.86 24.10
CA ARG A 103 21.36 16.50 24.71
C ARG A 103 20.25 16.57 23.67
N VAL A 104 19.65 15.43 23.36
CA VAL A 104 18.48 15.33 22.48
C VAL A 104 17.22 15.22 23.33
N LYS A 105 16.22 16.07 23.07
CA LYS A 105 14.89 16.00 23.69
C LYS A 105 13.85 15.81 22.58
N ILE A 106 13.18 14.67 22.58
CA ILE A 106 12.10 14.36 21.65
C ILE A 106 10.78 14.52 22.40
N PHE A 107 9.89 15.36 21.88
CA PHE A 107 8.57 15.61 22.45
C PHE A 107 7.59 15.97 21.33
N TYR A 108 6.29 15.76 21.57
CA TYR A 108 5.23 16.22 20.68
C TYR A 108 4.98 17.71 20.94
N ASP A 109 4.91 18.50 19.87
CA ASP A 109 4.61 19.93 19.95
C ASP A 109 3.17 20.16 20.44
N GLU A 110 2.24 19.43 19.83
CA GLU A 110 0.83 19.38 20.20
C GLU A 110 0.34 17.93 20.23
N LEU A 111 -0.67 17.62 21.06
CA LEU A 111 -1.27 16.29 21.15
C LEU A 111 -2.31 16.06 20.02
N ASN A 112 -1.97 16.47 18.80
CA ASN A 112 -2.84 16.36 17.65
C ASN A 112 -2.41 15.19 16.76
N LEU A 113 -3.38 14.40 16.32
CA LEU A 113 -3.17 13.28 15.40
C LEU A 113 -3.98 13.52 14.14
N GLU A 114 -3.28 13.68 13.02
CA GLU A 114 -3.91 13.79 11.70
C GLU A 114 -4.08 12.39 11.11
N LYS A 115 -5.33 11.98 10.87
CA LYS A 115 -5.65 10.70 10.23
C LYS A 115 -6.29 10.93 8.87
N ILE A 116 -5.57 10.56 7.81
CA ILE A 116 -6.06 10.61 6.43
C ILE A 116 -6.53 9.20 6.07
N VAL A 117 -7.83 9.05 5.82
CA VAL A 117 -8.43 7.77 5.40
C VAL A 117 -9.04 7.95 4.02
N GLN A 118 -8.69 7.06 3.09
CA GLN A 118 -9.31 7.00 1.78
C GLN A 118 -10.47 5.99 1.82
N SER A 119 -11.70 6.48 1.68
CA SER A 119 -12.90 5.65 1.52
C SER A 119 -13.30 5.53 0.05
N THR A 120 -14.00 4.46 -0.30
CA THR A 120 -14.59 4.30 -1.64
C THR A 120 -15.59 5.43 -1.90
N TYR A 121 -15.45 6.13 -3.03
CA TYR A 121 -16.36 7.22 -3.40
C TYR A 121 -17.79 6.72 -3.65
N TYR A 122 -17.91 5.47 -4.09
CA TYR A 122 -19.18 4.91 -4.52
C TYR A 122 -19.30 3.46 -4.07
N ASP A 123 -20.32 3.18 -3.28
CA ASP A 123 -20.67 1.82 -2.92
C ASP A 123 -21.68 1.25 -3.91
N LEU A 124 -21.78 -0.08 -3.99
CA LEU A 124 -22.79 -0.75 -4.82
C LEU A 124 -24.20 -0.32 -4.44
N GLN A 125 -24.45 -0.04 -3.16
CA GLN A 125 -25.75 0.43 -2.67
C GLN A 125 -26.09 1.80 -3.24
N THR A 126 -25.12 2.73 -3.24
CA THR A 126 -25.27 4.07 -3.84
C THR A 126 -25.47 3.98 -5.34
N LEU A 127 -24.76 3.07 -6.03
CA LEU A 127 -24.92 2.84 -7.47
C LEU A 127 -26.31 2.37 -7.86
N LEU A 128 -26.81 1.35 -7.17
CA LEU A 128 -28.16 0.85 -7.42
C LEU A 128 -29.22 1.88 -7.04
N GLY A 129 -28.98 2.67 -6.00
CA GLY A 129 -29.83 3.79 -5.61
C GLY A 129 -29.98 4.84 -6.71
N ASP A 130 -28.87 5.29 -7.30
CA ASP A 130 -28.89 6.31 -8.35
C ASP A 130 -29.49 5.79 -9.66
N ILE A 131 -29.17 4.56 -10.06
CA ILE A 131 -29.77 3.92 -11.25
C ILE A 131 -31.27 3.76 -11.04
N GLY A 132 -31.70 3.20 -9.90
CA GLY A 132 -33.10 3.01 -9.57
C GLY A 132 -33.86 4.33 -9.45
N GLY A 133 -33.24 5.35 -8.87
CA GLY A 133 -33.81 6.69 -8.74
C GLY A 133 -34.05 7.36 -10.09
N GLN A 134 -33.06 7.33 -10.99
CA GLN A 134 -33.21 7.89 -12.34
C GLN A 134 -34.23 7.09 -13.18
N MET A 135 -34.19 5.75 -13.15
CA MET A 135 -35.14 4.92 -13.90
C MET A 135 -36.57 5.06 -13.37
N GLY A 136 -36.74 5.17 -12.04
CA GLY A 136 -38.03 5.41 -11.40
C GLY A 136 -38.60 6.79 -11.67
N LEU A 137 -37.76 7.83 -11.72
CA LEU A 137 -38.19 9.21 -11.98
C LEU A 137 -38.60 9.43 -13.45
N TRP A 138 -37.85 8.89 -14.41
CA TRP A 138 -38.07 9.17 -15.84
C TRP A 138 -39.07 8.23 -16.49
N ILE A 139 -39.01 6.94 -16.18
CA ILE A 139 -39.79 5.89 -16.87
C ILE A 139 -40.88 5.33 -15.94
N GLY A 140 -40.82 5.60 -14.64
CA GLY A 140 -41.69 4.94 -13.66
C GLY A 140 -41.43 3.45 -13.53
N ILE A 141 -40.26 2.97 -14.01
CA ILE A 141 -39.88 1.56 -13.89
C ILE A 141 -39.48 1.30 -12.45
N SER A 142 -40.22 0.40 -11.81
CA SER A 142 -39.93 -0.12 -10.48
C SER A 142 -39.51 -1.59 -10.57
N VAL A 143 -39.02 -2.15 -9.46
CA VAL A 143 -38.66 -3.58 -9.39
C VAL A 143 -39.86 -4.49 -9.70
N ILE A 144 -41.08 -4.02 -9.41
CA ILE A 144 -42.33 -4.73 -9.70
C ILE A 144 -42.57 -4.79 -11.21
N ALA A 145 -42.36 -3.68 -11.92
CA ALA A 145 -42.50 -3.63 -13.38
C ALA A 145 -41.50 -4.56 -14.09
N VAL A 146 -40.28 -4.71 -13.57
CA VAL A 146 -39.28 -5.65 -14.09
C VAL A 146 -39.71 -7.10 -13.86
N ALA A 147 -40.24 -7.42 -12.68
CA ALA A 147 -40.75 -8.75 -12.37
C ALA A 147 -41.94 -9.12 -13.28
N GLU A 148 -42.86 -8.19 -13.51
CA GLU A 148 -44.01 -8.37 -14.40
C GLU A 148 -43.57 -8.56 -15.86
N PHE A 149 -42.60 -7.78 -16.33
CA PHE A 149 -42.01 -7.97 -17.66
C PHE A 149 -41.33 -9.33 -17.81
N GLY A 150 -40.66 -9.82 -16.76
CA GLY A 150 -40.06 -11.15 -16.73
C GLY A 150 -41.10 -12.27 -16.85
N ASP A 151 -42.20 -12.17 -16.11
CA ASP A 151 -43.28 -13.17 -16.14
C ASP A 151 -44.00 -13.18 -17.50
N LEU A 152 -44.17 -11.99 -18.10
CA LEU A 152 -44.69 -11.84 -19.45
C LEU A 152 -43.78 -12.49 -20.50
N LEU A 153 -42.46 -12.30 -20.40
CA LEU A 153 -41.48 -12.91 -21.30
C LEU A 153 -41.48 -14.44 -21.18
N ILE A 154 -41.52 -14.98 -19.95
CA ILE A 154 -41.57 -16.43 -19.72
C ILE A 154 -42.85 -17.00 -20.33
N SER A 155 -43.99 -16.37 -20.06
CA SER A 155 -45.28 -16.76 -20.63
C SER A 155 -45.27 -16.72 -22.16
N LEU A 156 -44.68 -15.69 -22.75
CA LEU A 156 -44.52 -15.57 -24.20
C LEU A 156 -43.64 -16.68 -24.79
N CYS A 157 -42.52 -17.00 -24.13
CA CYS A 157 -41.64 -18.10 -24.52
C CYS A 157 -42.35 -19.46 -24.46
N ILE A 158 -43.16 -19.71 -23.43
CA ILE A 158 -43.97 -20.94 -23.30
C ILE A 158 -45.00 -21.03 -24.43
N VAL A 159 -45.69 -19.93 -24.75
CA VAL A 159 -46.68 -19.91 -25.84
C VAL A 159 -45.99 -20.06 -27.20
N ALA A 160 -44.86 -19.40 -27.43
CA ALA A 160 -44.10 -19.48 -28.67
C ALA A 160 -43.54 -20.90 -28.91
N THR A 161 -43.04 -21.55 -27.86
CA THR A 161 -42.57 -22.94 -27.93
C THR A 161 -43.74 -23.91 -28.15
N ARG A 162 -44.90 -23.71 -27.51
CA ARG A 162 -46.12 -24.50 -27.76
C ARG A 162 -46.63 -24.35 -29.20
N LYS A 163 -46.73 -23.13 -29.72
CA LYS A 163 -47.15 -22.85 -31.10
C LYS A 163 -46.20 -23.43 -32.14
N SER A 164 -44.90 -23.41 -31.86
CA SER A 164 -43.89 -24.05 -32.71
C SER A 164 -43.97 -25.58 -32.67
N ARG A 165 -44.38 -26.15 -31.53
CA ARG A 165 -44.61 -27.59 -31.34
C ARG A 165 -45.90 -28.05 -32.03
N ASP A 166 -46.97 -27.26 -31.97
CA ASP A 166 -48.22 -27.52 -32.70
C ASP A 166 -48.03 -27.42 -34.22
N ARG A 167 -47.32 -26.39 -34.72
CA ARG A 167 -46.94 -26.30 -36.14
C ARG A 167 -46.11 -27.48 -36.62
N LYS A 168 -45.21 -28.02 -35.78
CA LYS A 168 -44.46 -29.25 -36.09
C LYS A 168 -45.36 -30.49 -36.10
N LYS A 169 -46.37 -30.54 -35.23
CA LYS A 169 -47.33 -31.66 -35.15
C LYS A 169 -48.25 -31.69 -36.38
N THR A 170 -48.80 -30.55 -36.79
CA THR A 170 -49.61 -30.42 -38.01
C THR A 170 -48.82 -30.75 -39.28
N LYS A 171 -47.56 -30.28 -39.39
CA LYS A 171 -46.67 -30.64 -40.52
C LYS A 171 -46.30 -32.13 -40.55
N SER A 172 -46.20 -32.80 -39.39
CA SER A 172 -45.93 -34.24 -39.35
C SER A 172 -47.14 -35.06 -39.78
N SER A 173 -48.36 -34.64 -39.41
CA SER A 173 -49.59 -35.32 -39.81
C SER A 173 -50.04 -35.03 -41.26
N GLU A 174 -49.62 -33.91 -41.87
CA GLU A 174 -49.79 -33.69 -43.32
C GLU A 174 -48.82 -34.52 -44.19
N MET A 175 -47.72 -35.03 -43.62
CA MET A 175 -46.71 -35.81 -44.35
C MET A 175 -46.92 -37.34 -44.27
N GLU A 176 -47.79 -37.82 -43.39
CA GLU A 176 -48.18 -39.25 -43.28
C GLU A 176 -49.46 -39.60 -44.06
N MET A 177 -50.04 -38.65 -44.79
CA MET A 177 -51.25 -38.83 -45.61
C MET A 177 -50.95 -38.80 -47.13
N HIS A 178 -49.70 -38.98 -47.53
CA HIS A 178 -49.24 -39.05 -48.92
C HIS A 178 -48.36 -40.28 -49.15
#